data_AF-A0A1Q6V0C5-F1
#
_entry.id   AF-A0A1Q6V0C5-F1
#
_cell.length_a   1.000
_cell.length_b   1.000
_cell.length_c   1.000
_cell.angle_alpha   90.00
_cell.angle_beta   90.00
_cell.angle_gamma   90.00
#
_symmetry.space_group_name_H-M   'P 1'
#
loop_
_entity.id
_entity.type
_entity.pdbx_description
1 polymer ?
#
loop_
_entity_poly.entity_id
_entity_poly.type
_entity_poly.pdbx_seq_one_letter_code
_entity_poly.pdbx_strand_id
1 'polypeptide(L)'
;MTNNFFDKRPQNLCKMCGMCCKLATSAVSYAQMQLEAKEGFQSSIDFLTLFRKYESYDEAYKINPIHVENVTKAMQDVYGENYLPEFYYCIYLNKDNSCQIYQNRYEVCKRAPASPWMLMAPECGYNDWLKEQRAKHMKYVIDLKEMITLLKTYPLDYFIESKEKTAGQLIHEYQLIIDSYKKYGADKW
;
A
#
# COMPACT_ATOMS: atom_id res chain seq x y z
N MET A 1 0.66 21.98 3.72
CA MET A 1 1.68 21.22 2.96
C MET A 1 1.50 19.74 3.26
N THR A 2 0.75 19.04 2.41
CA THR A 2 0.58 17.59 2.47
C THR A 2 1.93 16.94 2.14
N ASN A 3 2.70 16.68 3.18
CA ASN A 3 3.95 15.94 3.09
C ASN A 3 3.68 14.57 2.45
N ASN A 4 4.00 14.42 1.17
CA ASN A 4 3.74 13.20 0.42
C ASN A 4 4.62 12.06 0.98
N PHE A 5 4.04 10.89 1.20
CA PHE A 5 4.73 9.70 1.71
C PHE A 5 5.98 9.37 0.86
N PHE A 6 5.89 9.62 -0.45
CA PHE A 6 6.99 9.41 -1.41
C PHE A 6 8.19 10.32 -1.19
N ASP A 7 7.95 11.60 -0.85
CA ASP A 7 9.03 12.59 -0.67
C ASP A 7 9.86 12.28 0.57
N LYS A 8 9.26 11.61 1.56
CA LYS A 8 9.91 11.19 2.80
C LYS A 8 10.61 9.85 2.71
N ARG A 9 10.53 9.15 1.56
CA ARG A 9 11.12 7.83 1.39
C ARG A 9 12.65 7.92 1.32
N PRO A 10 13.39 7.34 2.27
CA PRO A 10 14.85 7.38 2.24
C PRO A 10 15.39 6.44 1.15
N GLN A 11 16.00 7.02 0.11
CA GLN A 11 16.43 6.23 -1.06
C GLN A 11 17.55 5.23 -0.73
N ASN A 12 18.34 5.52 0.31
CA ASN A 12 19.45 4.68 0.77
C ASN A 12 19.01 3.34 1.39
N LEU A 13 17.72 3.16 1.70
CA LEU A 13 17.20 1.90 2.25
C LEU A 13 17.00 0.82 1.18
N CYS A 14 16.99 1.19 -0.10
CA CYS A 14 16.91 0.21 -1.17
C CYS A 14 18.19 -0.62 -1.24
N LYS A 15 18.08 -1.92 -0.95
CA LYS A 15 19.20 -2.88 -1.06
C LYS A 15 19.41 -3.43 -2.48
N MET A 16 18.63 -2.96 -3.45
CA MET A 16 18.63 -3.47 -4.84
C MET A 16 18.52 -5.01 -4.94
N CYS A 17 17.80 -5.66 -4.00
CA CYS A 17 17.68 -7.11 -3.94
C CYS A 17 16.81 -7.73 -5.05
N GLY A 18 16.11 -6.90 -5.84
CA GLY A 18 15.23 -7.34 -6.92
C GLY A 18 13.92 -7.97 -6.46
N MET A 19 13.63 -8.09 -5.16
CA MET A 19 12.43 -8.79 -4.69
C MET A 19 11.12 -8.13 -5.14
N CYS A 20 11.04 -6.80 -5.15
CA CYS A 20 9.89 -6.08 -5.70
C CYS A 20 9.72 -6.27 -7.21
N CYS A 21 10.76 -6.73 -7.92
CA CYS A 21 10.71 -7.11 -9.32
C CYS A 21 10.41 -8.59 -9.52
N LYS A 22 10.73 -9.46 -8.55
CA LYS A 22 10.50 -10.91 -8.65
C LYS A 22 9.13 -11.34 -8.15
N LEU A 23 8.58 -10.67 -7.14
CA LEU A 23 7.33 -11.05 -6.49
C LEU A 23 6.45 -9.82 -6.28
N ALA A 24 6.23 -9.06 -7.35
CA ALA A 24 5.28 -7.96 -7.30
C ALA A 24 3.87 -8.50 -7.08
N THR A 25 3.05 -7.72 -6.40
CA THR A 25 1.62 -7.97 -6.18
C THR A 25 0.84 -6.71 -6.47
N SER A 26 -0.47 -6.87 -6.67
CA SER A 26 -1.39 -5.77 -6.99
C SER A 26 -2.56 -5.76 -6.00
N ALA A 27 -3.12 -4.57 -5.77
CA ALA A 27 -4.35 -4.41 -4.99
C ALA A 27 -5.61 -4.79 -5.77
N VAL A 28 -5.51 -4.87 -7.10
CA VAL A 28 -6.58 -5.29 -8.01
C VAL A 28 -6.16 -6.55 -8.76
N SER A 29 -7.14 -7.37 -9.15
CA SER A 29 -6.87 -8.58 -9.92
C SER A 29 -6.29 -8.27 -11.30
N TYR A 30 -5.64 -9.23 -11.93
CA TYR A 30 -5.11 -9.12 -13.29
C TYR A 30 -6.20 -8.74 -14.29
N ALA A 31 -7.38 -9.38 -14.20
CA ALA A 31 -8.52 -9.09 -15.07
C ALA A 31 -8.99 -7.63 -14.90
N GLN A 32 -9.09 -7.15 -13.66
CA GLN A 32 -9.44 -5.76 -13.38
C GLN A 32 -8.37 -4.80 -13.91
N MET A 33 -7.09 -5.10 -13.70
CA MET A 33 -5.98 -4.30 -14.20
C MET A 33 -5.98 -4.18 -15.73
N GLN A 34 -6.37 -5.24 -16.44
CA GLN A 34 -6.54 -5.20 -17.90
C GLN A 34 -7.70 -4.30 -18.34
N LEU A 35 -8.80 -4.25 -17.58
CA LEU A 35 -9.90 -3.32 -17.85
C LEU A 35 -9.46 -1.88 -17.60
N GLU A 36 -8.85 -1.59 -16.45
CA GLU A 36 -8.31 -0.28 -16.12
C GLU A 36 -7.30 0.23 -17.16
N ALA A 37 -6.44 -0.65 -17.67
CA ALA A 37 -5.50 -0.27 -18.72
C ALA A 37 -6.19 0.12 -20.03
N LYS A 38 -7.29 -0.54 -20.40
CA LYS A 38 -8.12 -0.16 -21.57
C LYS A 38 -8.84 1.16 -21.35
N GLU A 39 -9.20 1.47 -20.11
CA GLU A 39 -9.80 2.74 -19.71
C GLU A 39 -8.79 3.89 -19.58
N GLY A 40 -7.49 3.63 -19.80
CA GLY A 40 -6.44 4.64 -19.80
C GLY A 40 -5.78 4.89 -18.45
N PHE A 41 -5.99 4.03 -17.45
CA PHE A 41 -5.35 4.18 -16.14
C PHE A 41 -3.85 3.89 -16.24
N GLN A 42 -3.05 4.96 -16.15
CA GLN A 42 -1.59 4.89 -16.38
C GLN A 42 -0.88 3.91 -15.46
N SER A 43 -1.28 3.79 -14.18
CA SER A 43 -0.69 2.82 -13.25
C SER A 43 -0.82 1.39 -13.72
N SER A 44 -1.97 1.04 -14.30
CA SER A 44 -2.30 -0.30 -14.76
C SER A 44 -1.62 -0.58 -16.11
N ILE A 45 -1.53 0.43 -16.98
CA ILE A 45 -0.73 0.39 -18.21
C ILE A 45 0.75 0.14 -17.89
N ASP A 46 1.34 0.92 -16.97
CA ASP A 46 2.74 0.80 -16.56
C ASP A 46 3.02 -0.58 -15.96
N PHE A 47 2.14 -1.05 -15.07
CA PHE A 47 2.29 -2.35 -14.44
C PHE A 47 2.25 -3.48 -15.46
N LEU A 48 1.25 -3.53 -16.34
CA LEU A 48 1.12 -4.55 -17.38
C LEU A 48 2.25 -4.49 -18.43
N THR A 49 2.83 -3.31 -18.66
CA THR A 49 4.00 -3.16 -19.52
C THR A 49 5.20 -3.90 -18.94
N LEU A 50 5.43 -3.72 -17.63
CA LEU A 50 6.60 -4.21 -16.91
C LEU A 50 6.50 -5.66 -16.45
N PHE A 51 5.34 -6.06 -15.96
CA PHE A 51 5.16 -7.25 -15.16
C PHE A 51 4.40 -8.34 -15.95
N ARG A 52 4.78 -9.59 -15.72
CA ARG A 52 4.09 -10.78 -16.20
C ARG A 52 3.64 -11.58 -15.01
N LYS A 53 2.41 -12.07 -15.07
CA LYS A 53 1.84 -12.91 -14.03
C LYS A 53 2.56 -14.26 -14.06
N TYR A 54 2.85 -14.82 -12.89
CA TYR A 54 3.27 -16.22 -12.79
C TYR A 54 2.14 -17.16 -13.22
N GLU A 55 2.49 -18.32 -13.77
CA GLU A 55 1.48 -19.29 -14.21
C GLU A 55 0.78 -19.93 -13.01
N SER A 56 1.49 -20.06 -11.88
CA SER A 56 0.96 -20.64 -10.65
C SER A 56 1.54 -20.00 -9.39
N TYR A 57 0.85 -20.22 -8.28
CA TYR A 57 1.32 -19.91 -6.94
C TYR A 57 2.68 -20.58 -6.64
N ASP A 58 2.86 -21.83 -7.07
CA ASP A 58 4.07 -22.62 -6.80
C ASP A 58 5.33 -22.04 -7.44
N GLU A 59 5.20 -21.39 -8.61
CA GLU A 59 6.33 -20.70 -9.24
C GLU A 59 6.80 -19.52 -8.39
N ALA A 60 5.87 -18.70 -7.91
CA ALA A 60 6.18 -17.59 -7.01
C ALA A 60 6.73 -18.11 -5.68
N TYR A 61 6.13 -19.17 -5.13
CA TYR A 61 6.53 -19.78 -3.86
C TYR A 61 8.00 -20.21 -3.87
N LYS A 62 8.49 -20.81 -4.97
CA LYS A 62 9.90 -21.22 -5.13
C LYS A 62 10.89 -20.06 -5.03
N ILE A 63 10.47 -18.82 -5.32
CA ILE A 63 11.35 -17.65 -5.29
C ILE A 63 11.61 -17.18 -3.85
N ASN A 64 10.55 -17.04 -3.05
CA ASN A 64 10.66 -16.66 -1.64
C ASN A 64 9.39 -17.13 -0.89
N PRO A 65 9.42 -18.36 -0.32
CA PRO A 65 8.29 -18.95 0.39
C PRO A 65 7.71 -18.04 1.47
N ILE A 66 8.60 -17.46 2.30
CA ILE A 66 8.22 -16.65 3.44
C ILE A 66 7.47 -15.39 2.98
N HIS A 67 7.95 -14.72 1.93
CA HIS A 67 7.27 -13.53 1.42
C HIS A 67 5.90 -13.87 0.83
N VAL A 68 5.84 -14.94 0.04
CA VAL A 68 4.59 -15.40 -0.58
C VAL A 68 3.55 -15.75 0.48
N GLU A 69 3.91 -16.51 1.51
CA GLU A 69 3.02 -16.84 2.63
C GLU A 69 2.53 -15.59 3.38
N ASN A 70 3.43 -14.63 3.64
CA ASN A 70 3.06 -13.39 4.31
C ASN A 70 2.05 -12.56 3.51
N VAL A 71 2.23 -12.47 2.19
CA VAL A 71 1.27 -11.81 1.30
C VAL A 71 -0.05 -12.57 1.31
N THR A 72 -0.02 -13.88 1.13
CA THR A 72 -1.23 -14.73 1.10
C THR A 72 -2.04 -14.56 2.36
N LYS A 73 -1.42 -14.69 3.54
CA LYS A 73 -2.09 -14.50 4.82
C LYS A 73 -2.72 -13.11 4.94
N ALA A 74 -1.97 -12.06 4.62
CA ALA A 74 -2.48 -10.70 4.71
C ALA A 74 -3.65 -10.43 3.75
N MET A 75 -3.66 -11.05 2.57
CA MET A 75 -4.77 -10.95 1.63
C MET A 75 -5.97 -11.79 2.09
N GLN A 76 -5.74 -12.96 2.67
CA GLN A 76 -6.80 -13.80 3.24
C GLN A 76 -7.50 -13.13 4.42
N ASP A 77 -6.77 -12.38 5.25
CA ASP A 77 -7.35 -11.59 6.35
C ASP A 77 -8.32 -10.50 5.84
N VAL A 78 -8.14 -10.03 4.60
CA VAL A 78 -8.96 -8.95 4.00
C VAL A 78 -10.06 -9.50 3.09
N TYR A 79 -9.75 -10.51 2.27
CA TYR A 79 -10.61 -11.01 1.20
C TYR A 79 -11.18 -12.41 1.46
N GLY A 80 -10.80 -13.06 2.57
CA GLY A 80 -11.29 -14.37 2.99
C GLY A 80 -10.25 -15.50 2.84
N GLU A 81 -10.40 -16.56 3.63
CA GLU A 81 -9.46 -17.68 3.77
C GLU A 81 -9.07 -18.37 2.45
N ASN A 82 -9.96 -18.38 1.47
CA ASN A 82 -9.75 -19.04 0.17
C ASN A 82 -9.13 -18.10 -0.88
N TYR A 83 -8.81 -16.86 -0.53
CA TYR A 83 -8.18 -15.92 -1.46
C TYR A 83 -6.73 -16.33 -1.75
N LEU A 84 -6.38 -16.44 -3.02
CA LEU A 84 -5.02 -16.66 -3.49
C LEU A 84 -4.52 -15.43 -4.24
N PRO A 85 -3.45 -14.77 -3.77
CA PRO A 85 -2.91 -13.61 -4.45
C PRO A 85 -2.25 -13.97 -5.78
N GLU A 86 -2.33 -13.04 -6.72
CA GLU A 86 -1.59 -13.12 -7.99
C GLU A 86 -0.23 -12.45 -7.82
N PHE A 87 0.82 -13.18 -8.22
CA PHE A 87 2.20 -12.69 -8.20
C PHE A 87 2.69 -12.42 -9.61
N TYR A 88 3.63 -11.49 -9.71
CA TYR A 88 4.19 -11.06 -10.98
C TYR A 88 5.70 -10.88 -10.92
N TYR A 89 6.36 -11.10 -12.06
CA TYR A 89 7.78 -10.83 -12.27
C TYR A 89 7.99 -9.76 -13.35
N CYS A 90 9.03 -8.95 -13.18
CA CYS A 90 9.42 -7.90 -14.09
C CYS A 90 10.29 -8.46 -15.23
N ILE A 91 9.95 -8.14 -16.47
CA ILE A 91 10.68 -8.62 -17.66
C ILE A 91 12.04 -7.93 -17.85
N TYR A 92 12.29 -6.81 -17.15
CA TYR A 92 13.53 -6.03 -17.24
C TYR A 92 14.53 -6.35 -16.10
N LEU A 93 14.29 -7.40 -15.32
CA LEU A 93 15.19 -7.82 -14.25
C LEU A 93 16.29 -8.73 -14.79
N ASN A 94 17.55 -8.35 -14.60
CA ASN A 94 18.70 -9.17 -14.94
C ASN A 94 18.95 -10.26 -13.88
N LYS A 95 19.77 -11.26 -14.24
CA LYS A 95 20.14 -12.37 -13.34
C LYS A 95 20.88 -11.91 -12.08
N ASP A 96 21.57 -10.78 -12.14
CA ASP A 96 22.28 -10.15 -11.02
C ASP A 96 21.37 -9.21 -10.19
N ASN A 97 20.07 -9.21 -10.45
CA ASN A 97 19.05 -8.31 -9.87
C ASN A 97 19.13 -6.85 -10.31
N SER A 98 20.02 -6.49 -11.24
CA SER A 98 20.03 -5.14 -11.82
C SER A 98 18.84 -4.94 -12.77
N CYS A 99 18.39 -3.70 -12.93
CA CYS A 99 17.29 -3.36 -13.82
C CYS A 99 17.83 -2.83 -15.15
N GLN A 100 17.41 -3.43 -16.27
CA GLN A 100 17.82 -3.04 -17.62
C GLN A 100 17.44 -1.61 -17.98
N ILE A 101 16.35 -1.09 -17.39
CA ILE A 101 15.82 0.25 -17.65
C ILE A 101 15.90 1.13 -16.41
N TYR A 102 16.86 0.93 -15.50
CA TYR A 102 16.86 1.59 -14.18
C TYR A 102 16.69 3.12 -14.26
N GLN A 103 17.38 3.80 -15.18
CA GLN A 103 17.28 5.26 -15.36
C GLN A 103 15.91 5.70 -15.90
N ASN A 104 15.28 4.86 -16.75
CA ASN A 104 14.01 5.13 -17.41
C ASN A 104 12.85 4.30 -16.81
N ARG A 105 13.00 3.84 -15.57
CA ARG A 105 12.00 3.00 -14.91
C ARG A 105 10.68 3.76 -14.77
N TYR A 106 9.56 3.05 -14.87
CA TYR A 106 8.22 3.66 -14.77
C TYR A 106 7.92 4.15 -13.36
N GLU A 107 6.88 4.98 -13.22
CA GLU A 107 6.51 5.60 -11.94
C GLU A 107 6.14 4.57 -10.88
N VAL A 108 5.50 3.47 -11.28
CA VAL A 108 5.20 2.34 -10.37
C VAL A 108 6.47 1.77 -9.71
N CYS A 109 7.59 1.75 -10.41
CA CYS A 109 8.89 1.34 -9.87
C CYS A 109 9.53 2.46 -9.02
N LYS A 110 9.47 3.70 -9.49
CA LYS A 110 10.02 4.84 -8.74
C LYS A 110 9.32 5.05 -7.41
N ARG A 111 8.06 4.68 -7.30
CA ARG A 111 7.23 4.87 -6.10
C ARG A 111 7.24 3.70 -5.13
N ALA A 112 7.82 2.55 -5.45
CA ALA A 112 7.86 1.40 -4.53
C ALA A 112 8.78 1.63 -3.31
N PRO A 113 8.37 1.31 -2.07
CA PRO A 113 7.03 0.90 -1.65
C PRO A 113 6.00 2.02 -1.81
N ALA A 114 4.79 1.70 -2.32
CA ALA A 114 3.78 2.67 -2.70
C ALA A 114 2.95 3.25 -1.53
N SER A 115 2.96 2.56 -0.39
CA SER A 115 2.29 2.98 0.84
C SER A 115 2.95 2.31 2.05
N PRO A 116 2.70 2.79 3.28
CA PRO A 116 3.14 2.12 4.51
C PRO A 116 2.65 0.67 4.66
N TRP A 117 1.56 0.34 3.96
CA TRP A 117 0.89 -0.96 4.03
C TRP A 117 1.32 -1.92 2.92
N MET A 118 2.23 -1.49 2.04
CA MET A 118 2.82 -2.40 1.06
C MET A 118 3.66 -3.45 1.78
N LEU A 119 3.38 -4.73 1.50
CA LEU A 119 4.13 -5.85 2.04
C LEU A 119 5.40 -6.02 1.22
N MET A 120 6.54 -5.94 1.88
CA MET A 120 7.84 -6.16 1.27
C MET A 120 8.39 -7.51 1.72
N ALA A 121 9.31 -8.07 0.94
CA ALA A 121 10.05 -9.26 1.36
C ALA A 121 10.75 -9.02 2.72
N PRO A 122 10.86 -10.03 3.60
CA PRO A 122 11.41 -9.87 4.96
C PRO A 122 12.78 -9.16 5.03
N GLU A 123 13.62 -9.40 4.04
CA GLU A 123 14.98 -8.84 3.92
C GLU A 123 15.02 -7.40 3.39
N CYS A 124 13.88 -6.84 2.95
CA CYS A 124 13.81 -5.51 2.36
C CYS A 124 14.26 -4.43 3.36
N GLY A 125 15.17 -3.55 2.93
CA GLY A 125 15.67 -2.47 3.79
C GLY A 125 14.61 -1.42 4.16
N TYR A 126 13.46 -1.39 3.50
CA TYR A 126 12.36 -0.50 3.85
C TYR A 126 11.48 -1.01 5.01
N ASN A 127 11.63 -2.26 5.46
CA ASN A 127 10.68 -2.86 6.40
C ASN A 127 10.56 -2.08 7.72
N ASP A 128 11.66 -1.64 8.31
CA ASP A 128 11.63 -0.92 9.58
C ASP A 128 11.07 0.49 9.40
N TRP A 129 11.45 1.18 8.33
CA TRP A 129 10.85 2.47 7.98
C TRP A 129 9.33 2.34 7.72
N LEU A 130 8.87 1.29 7.04
CA LEU A 130 7.45 1.05 6.82
C LEU A 130 6.71 0.76 8.13
N LYS A 131 7.32 0.04 9.09
CA LYS A 131 6.77 -0.13 10.44
C LYS A 131 6.59 1.21 11.15
N GLU A 132 7.59 2.10 11.08
CA GLU A 132 7.49 3.44 11.65
C GLU A 132 6.38 4.27 10.99
N GLN A 133 6.25 4.22 9.66
CA GLN A 133 5.17 4.94 8.97
C GLN A 133 3.79 4.39 9.34
N ARG A 134 3.65 3.05 9.49
CA ARG A 134 2.40 2.45 9.98
C ARG A 134 2.08 2.89 11.40
N ALA A 135 3.06 2.94 12.30
CA ALA A 135 2.85 3.43 13.66
C ALA A 135 2.35 4.89 13.69
N LYS A 136 2.87 5.76 12.81
CA LYS A 136 2.39 7.13 12.65
C LYS A 136 0.94 7.19 12.17
N HIS A 137 0.58 6.34 11.21
CA HIS A 137 -0.81 6.24 10.73
C HIS A 137 -1.75 5.74 11.83
N MET A 138 -1.35 4.71 12.59
CA MET A 138 -2.12 4.20 13.72
C MET A 138 -2.34 5.28 14.78
N LYS A 139 -1.28 6.01 15.17
CA LYS A 139 -1.38 7.13 16.11
C LYS A 139 -2.33 8.21 15.60
N TYR A 140 -2.22 8.58 14.32
CA TYR A 140 -3.13 9.55 13.72
C TYR A 140 -4.60 9.12 13.79
N VAL A 141 -4.89 7.84 13.50
CA VAL A 141 -6.26 7.30 13.61
C VAL A 141 -6.76 7.29 15.05
N ILE A 142 -5.91 6.93 16.03
CA ILE A 142 -6.25 7.00 17.46
C ILE A 142 -6.60 8.45 17.85
N ASP A 143 -5.79 9.41 17.42
CA ASP A 143 -6.02 10.84 17.70
C ASP A 143 -7.35 11.32 17.10
N LEU A 144 -7.71 10.87 15.90
CA LEU A 144 -9.01 11.18 15.31
C LEU A 144 -10.17 10.58 16.11
N LYS A 145 -10.03 9.36 16.64
CA LYS A 145 -11.06 8.75 17.49
C LYS A 145 -11.25 9.53 18.80
N GLU A 146 -10.16 9.96 19.43
CA GLU A 146 -10.20 10.81 20.62
C GLU A 146 -10.86 12.16 20.31
N MET A 147 -10.51 12.78 19.18
CA MET A 147 -11.13 14.02 18.72
C MET A 147 -12.62 13.86 18.45
N ILE A 148 -13.07 12.76 17.84
CA ILE A 148 -14.51 12.48 17.68
C ILE A 148 -15.20 12.37 19.04
N THR A 149 -14.59 11.69 20.01
CA THR A 149 -15.15 11.58 21.36
C THR A 149 -15.32 12.94 22.02
N LEU A 150 -14.33 13.84 21.87
CA LEU A 150 -14.42 15.22 22.34
C LEU A 150 -15.49 16.02 21.58
N LEU A 151 -15.53 15.94 20.25
CA LEU A 151 -16.50 16.69 19.44
C LEU A 151 -17.95 16.31 19.76
N LYS A 152 -18.20 15.06 20.15
CA LYS A 152 -19.52 14.57 20.58
C LYS A 152 -20.03 15.22 21.88
N THR A 153 -19.20 15.96 22.62
CA THR A 153 -19.66 16.72 23.80
C THR A 153 -20.32 18.06 23.42
N TYR A 154 -20.17 18.51 22.17
CA TYR A 154 -20.78 19.73 21.65
C TYR A 154 -22.07 19.42 20.88
N PRO A 155 -23.03 20.36 20.80
CA PRO A 155 -24.11 20.30 19.81
C PRO A 155 -23.53 20.13 18.39
N LEU A 156 -24.20 19.35 17.54
CA LEU A 156 -23.66 19.03 16.19
C LEU A 156 -23.52 20.26 15.28
N ASP A 157 -24.32 21.30 15.53
CA ASP A 157 -24.30 22.60 14.86
C ASP A 157 -23.32 23.59 15.50
N TYR A 158 -22.65 23.23 16.61
CA TYR A 158 -21.62 24.06 17.22
C TYR A 158 -20.49 24.33 16.24
N PHE A 159 -20.22 25.60 15.98
CA PHE A 159 -19.22 26.05 15.01
C PHE A 159 -17.84 26.17 15.65
N ILE A 160 -16.84 25.51 15.07
CA ILE A 160 -15.46 25.51 15.55
C ILE A 160 -14.64 26.42 14.64
N GLU A 161 -14.42 27.66 15.08
CA GLU A 161 -13.78 28.72 14.29
C GLU A 161 -12.44 28.29 13.71
N SER A 162 -11.56 27.68 14.52
CA SER A 162 -10.23 27.22 14.10
C SER A 162 -10.22 26.21 12.95
N LYS A 163 -11.36 25.57 12.67
CA LYS A 163 -11.54 24.58 11.60
C LYS A 163 -12.53 25.03 10.53
N GLU A 164 -13.18 26.17 10.73
CA GLU A 164 -14.23 26.72 9.86
C GLU A 164 -15.35 25.69 9.54
N LYS A 165 -15.68 24.84 10.52
CA LYS A 165 -16.62 23.71 10.37
C LYS A 165 -17.43 23.50 11.63
N THR A 166 -18.62 22.91 11.50
CA THR A 166 -19.39 22.46 12.66
C THR A 166 -18.82 21.18 13.26
N ALA A 167 -19.13 20.91 14.52
CA ALA A 167 -18.76 19.66 15.18
C ALA A 167 -19.25 18.43 14.39
N GLY A 168 -20.49 18.46 13.88
CA GLY A 168 -21.04 17.39 13.05
C GLY A 168 -20.28 17.17 11.74
N GLN A 169 -19.85 18.24 11.06
CA GLN A 169 -19.04 18.15 9.84
C GLN A 169 -17.67 17.51 10.12
N LEU A 170 -17.01 17.92 11.21
CA LEU A 170 -15.71 17.36 11.61
C LEU A 170 -15.83 15.88 12.01
N ILE A 171 -16.86 15.50 12.77
CA ILE A 171 -17.11 14.10 13.13
C ILE A 171 -17.25 13.25 11.87
N HIS A 172 -18.06 13.72 10.90
CA HIS A 172 -18.27 13.00 9.64
C HIS A 172 -16.96 12.84 8.86
N GLU A 173 -16.20 13.92 8.69
CA GLU A 173 -14.91 13.88 7.98
C GLU A 173 -13.90 12.95 8.65
N TYR A 174 -13.75 13.04 9.96
CA TYR A 174 -12.82 12.19 10.71
C TYR A 174 -13.26 10.72 10.66
N GLN A 175 -14.56 10.45 10.69
CA GLN A 175 -15.08 9.10 10.54
C GLN A 175 -14.76 8.52 9.16
N LEU A 176 -14.92 9.29 8.07
CA LEU A 176 -14.54 8.86 6.73
C LEU A 176 -13.04 8.50 6.64
N ILE A 177 -12.18 9.29 7.30
CA ILE A 177 -10.75 9.00 7.36
C ILE A 177 -10.52 7.69 8.13
N ILE A 178 -11.09 7.51 9.32
CA ILE A 178 -10.95 6.28 10.12
C ILE A 178 -11.44 5.06 9.33
N ASP A 179 -12.58 5.18 8.65
CA ASP A 179 -13.19 4.10 7.86
C ASP A 179 -12.27 3.64 6.73
N SER A 180 -11.52 4.55 6.11
CA SER A 180 -10.53 4.21 5.08
C SER A 180 -9.39 3.29 5.57
N TYR A 181 -9.16 3.23 6.90
CA TYR A 181 -8.17 2.37 7.53
C TYR A 181 -8.74 1.06 8.10
N LYS A 182 -10.06 0.82 8.04
CA LYS A 182 -10.67 -0.42 8.55
C LYS A 182 -10.06 -1.69 7.96
N LYS A 183 -9.76 -1.68 6.65
CA LYS A 183 -9.04 -2.77 5.95
C LYS A 183 -7.65 -3.09 6.52
N TYR A 184 -7.07 -2.18 7.30
CA TYR A 184 -5.79 -2.38 7.98
C TYR A 184 -5.95 -2.73 9.47
N GLY A 185 -7.19 -2.90 9.95
CA GLY A 185 -7.50 -3.24 11.33
C GLY A 185 -7.77 -2.03 12.24
N ALA A 186 -8.13 -0.87 11.68
CA ALA A 186 -8.38 0.35 12.46
C ALA A 186 -9.41 0.18 13.58
N ASP A 187 -10.35 -0.77 13.49
CA ASP A 187 -11.32 -1.03 14.55
C ASP A 187 -10.66 -1.52 15.85
N LYS A 188 -9.44 -2.07 15.78
CA LYS A 188 -8.68 -2.61 16.92
C LYS A 188 -7.59 -1.66 17.46
N TRP A 189 -7.41 -0.49 16.84
CA TRP A 189 -6.41 0.50 17.26
C TRP A 189 -6.95 1.44 18.32
#